data_AF-A0A9D8SQK9-F1
#
_entry.id   AF-A0A9D8SQK9-F1
#
_cell.length_a   1.000
_cell.length_b   1.000
_cell.length_c   1.000
_cell.angle_alpha   90.00
_cell.angle_beta   90.00
_cell.angle_gamma   90.00
#
_symmetry.space_group_name_H-M   'P 1'
#
loop_
_entity.id
_entity.type
_entity.pdbx_description
1 polymer ?
#
loop_
_entity_poly.entity_id
_entity_poly.type
_entity_poly.pdbx_seq_one_letter_code
_entity_poly.pdbx_strand_id
1 'polypeptide(L)'
;MAAKDIKFGTDARAKMLNGVEILAKTVKVTLGPKGRNVMLDKSYGAPKITKDGVSVAKEVVLADKFENMGAQLVKEVAQKTADKAGDGTTTATVLAEAIIKEGCKAVAAGMNPMDLKRGIDMAVEAVVEDVKSRSKEIKTSEEIAQVGTISANGDKSIGEYLARAMEKVGNDGVITVEDAKGLETELDVVEGMQFDRGYLSPYFVTDADKMTAEYEMPYVLLYDQKISNLQAILPVLEAVLQSGRALLIVAE
;
A
#
# COMPACT_ATOMS: atom_id res chain seq x y z
N MET A 1 24.22 -8.09 -24.22
CA MET A 1 23.50 -7.00 -23.52
C MET A 1 22.72 -6.20 -24.55
N ALA A 2 21.47 -5.84 -24.28
CA ALA A 2 20.71 -4.97 -25.17
C ALA A 2 21.32 -3.55 -25.20
N ALA A 3 21.32 -2.90 -26.36
CA ALA A 3 21.76 -1.52 -26.50
C ALA A 3 20.94 -0.58 -25.59
N LYS A 4 21.59 0.47 -25.06
CA LYS A 4 20.99 1.42 -24.13
C LYS A 4 20.81 2.78 -24.80
N ASP A 5 19.63 3.35 -24.66
CA ASP A 5 19.35 4.74 -25.04
C ASP A 5 19.65 5.65 -23.84
N ILE A 6 20.38 6.74 -24.06
CA ILE A 6 20.89 7.62 -23.01
C ILE A 6 20.55 9.07 -23.36
N LYS A 7 19.86 9.74 -22.44
CA LYS A 7 19.51 11.16 -22.54
C LYS A 7 20.11 11.95 -21.39
N PHE A 8 20.42 13.22 -21.64
CA PHE A 8 21.06 14.10 -20.67
C PHE A 8 20.30 15.43 -20.50
N GLY A 9 20.55 16.06 -19.35
CA GLY A 9 20.14 17.44 -19.10
C GLY A 9 18.63 17.67 -19.18
N THR A 10 18.25 18.74 -19.86
CA THR A 10 16.86 19.24 -19.89
C THR A 10 15.91 18.31 -20.64
N ASP A 11 16.34 17.66 -21.72
CA ASP A 11 15.49 16.73 -22.48
C ASP A 11 15.09 15.51 -21.63
N ALA A 12 16.06 14.93 -20.88
CA ALA A 12 15.79 13.84 -19.96
C ALA A 12 14.82 14.26 -18.85
N ARG A 13 15.05 15.42 -18.22
CA ARG A 13 14.18 15.95 -17.16
C ARG A 13 12.77 16.25 -17.66
N ALA A 14 12.63 16.81 -18.86
CA ALA A 14 11.32 17.12 -19.44
C ALA A 14 10.50 15.86 -19.66
N LYS A 15 11.10 14.78 -20.20
CA LYS A 15 10.42 13.49 -20.35
C LYS A 15 10.04 12.88 -19.00
N MET A 16 10.96 12.86 -18.04
CA MET A 16 10.64 12.34 -16.70
C MET A 16 9.51 13.14 -16.03
N LEU A 17 9.54 14.47 -16.12
CA LEU A 17 8.49 15.34 -15.59
C LEU A 17 7.15 15.07 -16.27
N ASN A 18 7.11 14.85 -17.58
CA ASN A 18 5.86 14.49 -18.27
C ASN A 18 5.26 13.20 -17.70
N GLY A 19 6.10 12.17 -17.49
CA GLY A 19 5.65 10.92 -16.86
C GLY A 19 5.12 11.09 -15.43
N VAL A 20 5.80 11.91 -14.63
CA VAL A 20 5.33 12.29 -13.28
C VAL A 20 3.97 12.99 -13.34
N GLU A 21 3.81 13.96 -14.24
CA GLU A 21 2.56 14.69 -14.40
C GLU A 21 1.42 13.78 -14.88
N ILE A 22 1.67 12.83 -15.78
CA ILE A 22 0.64 11.88 -16.26
C ILE A 22 0.14 11.01 -15.09
N LEU A 23 1.05 10.43 -14.31
CA LEU A 23 0.67 9.64 -13.14
C LEU A 23 -0.10 10.49 -12.13
N ALA A 24 0.45 11.65 -11.75
CA ALA A 24 -0.15 12.51 -10.73
C ALA A 24 -1.51 13.06 -11.18
N LYS A 25 -1.69 13.43 -12.45
CA LYS A 25 -2.99 13.85 -12.99
C LYS A 25 -4.03 12.74 -12.91
N THR A 26 -3.64 11.49 -13.14
CA THR A 26 -4.54 10.33 -13.05
C THR A 26 -4.91 10.03 -11.60
N VAL A 27 -3.97 10.15 -10.65
CA VAL A 27 -4.20 9.83 -9.23
C VAL A 27 -4.94 10.96 -8.51
N LYS A 28 -4.61 12.23 -8.77
CA LYS A 28 -5.15 13.38 -8.00
C LYS A 28 -6.66 13.60 -8.14
N VAL A 29 -7.29 13.05 -9.17
CA VAL A 29 -8.75 13.15 -9.32
C VAL A 29 -9.49 12.37 -8.24
N THR A 30 -8.83 11.42 -7.56
CA THR A 30 -9.42 10.63 -6.47
C THR A 30 -9.29 11.30 -5.10
N LEU A 31 -8.62 12.45 -5.00
CA LEU A 31 -8.32 13.09 -3.73
C LEU A 31 -9.57 13.63 -3.01
N GLY A 32 -9.74 13.24 -1.75
CA GLY A 32 -10.72 13.80 -0.82
C GLY A 32 -12.16 13.32 -1.05
N PRO A 33 -13.13 13.86 -0.28
CA PRO A 33 -14.52 13.38 -0.28
C PRO A 33 -15.25 13.63 -1.61
N LYS A 34 -14.78 14.60 -2.41
CA LYS A 34 -15.27 14.88 -3.76
C LYS A 34 -14.41 14.21 -4.85
N GLY A 35 -13.56 13.26 -4.46
CA GLY A 35 -12.78 12.43 -5.37
C GLY A 35 -13.70 11.71 -6.35
N ARG A 36 -13.29 11.73 -7.62
CA ARG A 36 -13.98 11.07 -8.73
C ARG A 36 -13.50 9.64 -8.87
N ASN A 37 -14.35 8.81 -9.45
CA ASN A 37 -14.01 7.43 -9.77
C ASN A 37 -13.05 7.39 -10.96
N VAL A 38 -12.08 6.49 -10.89
CA VAL A 38 -11.24 6.09 -12.00
C VAL A 38 -11.65 4.68 -12.41
N MET A 39 -11.85 4.48 -13.72
CA MET A 39 -12.17 3.18 -14.29
C MET A 39 -10.89 2.58 -14.87
N LEU A 40 -10.56 1.38 -14.42
CA LEU A 40 -9.38 0.63 -14.80
C LEU A 40 -9.81 -0.58 -15.62
N ASP A 41 -9.20 -0.74 -16.79
CA ASP A 41 -9.48 -1.88 -17.65
C ASP A 41 -8.95 -3.18 -17.02
N LYS A 42 -9.60 -4.29 -17.30
CA LYS A 42 -9.15 -5.64 -16.91
C LYS A 42 -9.14 -6.50 -18.16
N SER A 43 -8.11 -7.35 -18.31
CA SER A 43 -8.02 -8.26 -19.45
C SER A 43 -9.19 -9.25 -19.56
N TYR A 44 -9.88 -9.50 -18.44
CA TYR A 44 -11.08 -10.33 -18.38
C TYR A 44 -12.08 -9.76 -17.38
N GLY A 45 -13.38 -9.86 -17.69
CA GLY A 45 -14.47 -9.43 -16.82
C GLY A 45 -14.82 -7.94 -16.94
N ALA A 46 -15.51 -7.42 -15.93
CA ALA A 46 -15.90 -6.02 -15.87
C ALA A 46 -14.72 -5.12 -15.41
N PRO A 47 -14.67 -3.86 -15.87
CA PRO A 47 -13.62 -2.93 -15.45
C PRO A 47 -13.70 -2.63 -13.93
N LYS A 48 -12.55 -2.39 -13.31
CA LYS A 48 -12.48 -2.01 -11.89
C LYS A 48 -12.78 -0.52 -11.76
N ILE A 49 -13.77 -0.15 -10.96
CA ILE A 49 -14.05 1.24 -10.62
C ILE A 49 -13.49 1.48 -9.23
N THR A 50 -12.61 2.47 -9.07
CA THR A 50 -11.95 2.74 -7.79
C THR A 50 -11.75 4.24 -7.52
N LYS A 51 -11.69 4.59 -6.24
CA LYS A 51 -11.19 5.88 -5.74
C LYS A 51 -9.84 5.74 -5.00
N ASP A 52 -9.30 4.53 -4.92
CA ASP A 52 -8.01 4.30 -4.28
C ASP A 52 -6.86 4.75 -5.20
N GLY A 53 -6.10 5.73 -4.72
CA GLY A 53 -4.94 6.27 -5.43
C GLY A 53 -3.83 5.24 -5.65
N VAL A 54 -3.67 4.26 -4.74
CA VAL A 54 -2.65 3.21 -4.87
C VAL A 54 -2.99 2.27 -6.02
N SER A 55 -4.23 1.78 -6.04
CA SER A 55 -4.75 0.96 -7.15
C SER A 55 -4.59 1.67 -8.48
N VAL A 56 -4.93 2.96 -8.56
CA VAL A 56 -4.76 3.75 -9.80
C VAL A 56 -3.29 3.88 -10.17
N ALA A 57 -2.41 4.23 -9.23
CA ALA A 57 -0.98 4.38 -9.49
C ALA A 57 -0.33 3.06 -9.95
N LYS A 58 -0.82 1.90 -9.47
CA LYS A 58 -0.31 0.59 -9.85
C LYS A 58 -0.48 0.29 -11.34
N GLU A 59 -1.62 0.68 -11.92
CA GLU A 59 -1.96 0.43 -13.32
C GLU A 59 -1.27 1.37 -14.33
N VAL A 60 -0.67 2.48 -13.87
CA VAL A 60 -0.04 3.44 -14.80
C VAL A 60 1.32 2.91 -15.25
N VAL A 61 1.37 2.48 -16.51
CA VAL A 61 2.59 2.12 -17.23
C VAL A 61 2.61 2.89 -18.56
N LEU A 62 3.68 3.64 -18.79
CA LEU A 62 3.80 4.50 -19.98
C LEU A 62 4.64 3.82 -21.07
N ALA A 63 4.28 4.07 -22.33
CA ALA A 63 4.97 3.49 -23.48
C ALA A 63 6.39 4.07 -23.69
N ASP A 64 6.56 5.39 -23.48
CA ASP A 64 7.88 6.00 -23.49
C ASP A 64 8.66 5.61 -22.24
N LYS A 65 9.86 5.06 -22.42
CA LYS A 65 10.67 4.53 -21.31
C LYS A 65 11.11 5.63 -20.33
N PHE A 66 11.39 6.85 -20.79
CA PHE A 66 11.84 7.94 -19.93
C PHE A 66 10.68 8.54 -19.13
N GLU A 67 9.52 8.67 -19.75
CA GLU A 67 8.29 9.04 -19.04
C GLU A 67 7.92 7.96 -18.01
N ASN A 68 7.96 6.68 -18.41
CA ASN A 68 7.67 5.59 -17.50
C ASN A 68 8.64 5.57 -16.31
N MET A 69 9.93 5.84 -16.51
CA MET A 69 10.88 5.97 -15.39
C MET A 69 10.44 7.06 -14.40
N GLY A 70 9.98 8.21 -14.88
CA GLY A 70 9.43 9.27 -14.03
C GLY A 70 8.18 8.82 -13.25
N ALA A 71 7.25 8.15 -13.93
CA ALA A 71 6.05 7.61 -13.31
C ALA A 71 6.37 6.54 -12.24
N GLN A 72 7.29 5.61 -12.52
CA GLN A 72 7.66 4.56 -11.56
C GLN A 72 8.30 5.14 -10.29
N LEU A 73 9.07 6.23 -10.37
CA LEU A 73 9.63 6.89 -9.19
C LEU A 73 8.54 7.43 -8.24
N VAL A 74 7.51 8.06 -8.78
CA VAL A 74 6.42 8.61 -7.96
C VAL A 74 5.47 7.51 -7.49
N LYS A 75 5.29 6.45 -8.27
CA LYS A 75 4.60 5.24 -7.83
C LYS A 75 5.29 4.61 -6.61
N GLU A 76 6.62 4.59 -6.58
CA GLU A 76 7.39 4.10 -5.43
C GLU A 76 7.17 4.97 -4.18
N VAL A 77 7.07 6.29 -4.34
CA VAL A 77 6.73 7.21 -3.25
C VAL A 77 5.35 6.85 -2.68
N ALA A 78 4.34 6.69 -3.54
CA ALA A 78 3.00 6.33 -3.11
C ALA A 78 2.96 4.97 -2.39
N GLN A 79 3.65 3.95 -2.93
CA GLN A 79 3.70 2.62 -2.33
C GLN A 79 4.37 2.65 -0.94
N LYS A 80 5.51 3.33 -0.81
CA LYS A 80 6.19 3.46 0.50
C LYS A 80 5.36 4.21 1.53
N THR A 81 4.52 5.15 1.10
CA THR A 81 3.56 5.82 2.00
C THR A 81 2.47 4.85 2.45
N ALA A 82 1.89 4.05 1.54
CA ALA A 82 0.93 3.00 1.92
C ALA A 82 1.54 2.00 2.91
N ASP A 83 2.76 1.52 2.62
CA ASP A 83 3.41 0.49 3.46
C ASP A 83 3.71 0.99 4.87
N LYS A 84 4.00 2.29 5.04
CA LYS A 84 4.35 2.88 6.34
C LYS A 84 3.17 3.43 7.12
N ALA A 85 2.16 3.95 6.44
CA ALA A 85 1.09 4.73 7.06
C ALA A 85 -0.33 4.22 6.75
N GLY A 86 -0.50 3.33 5.77
CA GLY A 86 -1.81 2.78 5.37
C GLY A 86 -2.73 3.76 4.60
N ASP A 87 -2.44 5.05 4.60
CA ASP A 87 -3.22 6.11 3.91
C ASP A 87 -2.29 7.25 3.43
N GLY A 88 -2.83 8.22 2.69
CA GLY A 88 -2.13 9.43 2.27
C GLY A 88 -1.36 9.31 0.97
N THR A 89 -1.56 8.24 0.21
CA THR A 89 -0.83 7.95 -1.04
C THR A 89 -1.10 8.97 -2.15
N THR A 90 -2.36 9.38 -2.30
CA THR A 90 -2.76 10.46 -3.23
C THR A 90 -2.14 11.78 -2.79
N THR A 91 -2.12 12.09 -1.49
CA THR A 91 -1.49 13.30 -0.95
C THR A 91 0.02 13.31 -1.22
N ALA A 92 0.71 12.20 -0.97
CA ALA A 92 2.13 12.06 -1.25
C ALA A 92 2.44 12.25 -2.74
N THR A 93 1.59 11.69 -3.62
CA THR A 93 1.73 11.83 -5.08
C THR A 93 1.58 13.30 -5.53
N VAL A 94 0.60 14.03 -5.00
CA VAL A 94 0.37 15.44 -5.33
C VAL A 94 1.51 16.32 -4.83
N LEU A 95 2.02 16.06 -3.61
CA LEU A 95 3.18 16.77 -3.07
C LEU A 95 4.44 16.51 -3.90
N ALA A 96 4.67 15.24 -4.29
CA ALA A 96 5.79 14.88 -5.15
C ALA A 96 5.71 15.57 -6.52
N GLU A 97 4.54 15.61 -7.17
CA GLU A 97 4.33 16.34 -8.43
C GLU A 97 4.74 17.80 -8.29
N ALA A 98 4.24 18.48 -7.24
CA ALA A 98 4.50 19.90 -7.02
C ALA A 98 5.99 20.21 -6.79
N ILE A 99 6.65 19.43 -5.91
CA ILE A 99 8.06 19.62 -5.58
C ILE A 99 8.95 19.35 -6.80
N ILE A 100 8.70 18.26 -7.54
CA ILE A 100 9.49 17.90 -8.71
C ILE A 100 9.33 18.95 -9.81
N LYS A 101 8.10 19.42 -10.04
CA LYS A 101 7.80 20.43 -11.06
C LYS A 101 8.50 21.76 -10.79
N GLU A 102 8.38 22.30 -9.58
CA GLU A 102 9.03 23.56 -9.23
C GLU A 102 10.55 23.41 -9.12
N GLY A 103 11.04 22.27 -8.63
CA GLY A 103 12.47 21.94 -8.64
C GLY A 103 13.06 21.91 -10.05
N CYS A 104 12.35 21.29 -11.01
CA CYS A 104 12.78 21.24 -12.40
C CYS A 104 12.84 22.64 -13.06
N LYS A 105 11.89 23.53 -12.73
CA LYS A 105 11.92 24.94 -13.17
C LYS A 105 13.11 25.70 -12.59
N ALA A 106 13.38 25.54 -11.30
CA ALA A 106 14.51 26.19 -10.62
C ALA A 106 15.86 25.74 -11.21
N VAL A 107 16.01 24.44 -11.48
CA VAL A 107 17.21 23.90 -12.15
C VAL A 107 17.33 24.42 -13.59
N ALA A 108 16.22 24.53 -14.33
CA ALA A 108 16.23 25.12 -15.67
C ALA A 108 16.62 26.61 -15.65
N ALA A 109 16.33 27.33 -14.56
CA ALA A 109 16.77 28.70 -14.32
C ALA A 109 18.25 28.82 -13.89
N GLY A 110 18.99 27.70 -13.83
CA GLY A 110 20.43 27.69 -13.53
C GLY A 110 20.77 27.53 -12.04
N MET A 111 19.79 27.28 -11.17
CA MET A 111 20.06 27.00 -9.76
C MET A 111 20.72 25.64 -9.56
N ASN A 112 21.58 25.53 -8.55
CA ASN A 112 22.26 24.27 -8.22
C ASN A 112 21.27 23.23 -7.66
N PRO A 113 21.09 22.06 -8.31
CA PRO A 113 20.17 21.02 -7.85
C PRO A 113 20.48 20.51 -6.42
N MET A 114 21.76 20.50 -6.03
CA MET A 114 22.16 20.01 -4.71
C MET A 114 21.81 21.00 -3.60
N ASP A 115 21.88 22.31 -3.87
CA ASP A 115 21.46 23.35 -2.92
C ASP A 115 19.92 23.37 -2.80
N LEU A 116 19.21 23.22 -3.92
CA LEU A 116 17.75 23.08 -3.92
C LEU A 116 17.29 21.89 -3.08
N LYS A 117 17.91 20.72 -3.27
CA LYS A 117 17.62 19.54 -2.45
C LYS A 117 17.84 19.80 -0.97
N ARG A 118 18.99 20.38 -0.58
CA ARG A 118 19.30 20.70 0.81
C ARG A 118 18.25 21.65 1.41
N GLY A 119 17.83 22.67 0.67
CA GLY A 119 16.77 23.58 1.11
C GLY A 119 15.42 22.89 1.30
N ILE A 120 15.05 21.98 0.39
CA ILE A 120 13.83 21.17 0.52
C ILE A 120 13.91 20.27 1.76
N ASP A 121 15.03 19.58 1.97
CA ASP A 121 15.22 18.68 3.12
C ASP A 121 15.07 19.45 4.45
N MET A 122 15.73 20.61 4.58
CA MET A 122 15.61 21.46 5.76
C MET A 122 14.18 21.97 6.01
N ALA A 123 13.46 22.34 4.94
CA ALA A 123 12.08 22.77 5.04
C ALA A 123 11.15 21.63 5.48
N VAL A 124 11.37 20.42 4.95
CA VAL A 124 10.60 19.23 5.33
C VAL A 124 10.83 18.89 6.80
N GLU A 125 12.07 18.95 7.31
CA GLU A 125 12.37 18.71 8.72
C GLU A 125 11.59 19.67 9.63
N ALA A 126 11.64 20.98 9.33
CA ALA A 126 10.90 21.99 10.09
C ALA A 126 9.39 21.78 10.03
N VAL A 127 8.84 21.41 8.87
CA VAL A 127 7.41 21.11 8.71
C VAL A 127 7.02 19.87 9.52
N VAL A 128 7.84 18.82 9.54
CA VAL A 128 7.57 17.61 10.32
C VAL A 128 7.56 17.92 11.82
N GLU A 129 8.47 18.76 12.30
CA GLU A 129 8.49 19.22 13.69
C GLU A 129 7.23 20.01 14.06
N ASP A 130 6.81 20.94 13.20
CA ASP A 130 5.58 21.72 13.39
C ASP A 130 4.29 20.88 13.29
N VAL A 131 4.29 19.82 12.47
CA VAL A 131 3.17 18.87 12.43
C VAL A 131 3.10 18.06 13.72
N LYS A 132 4.25 17.60 14.25
CA LYS A 132 4.31 16.88 15.53
C LYS A 132 3.84 17.75 16.69
N SER A 133 4.23 19.03 16.73
CA SER A 133 3.85 19.95 17.82
C SER A 133 2.34 20.22 17.87
N ARG A 134 1.64 20.08 16.74
CA ARG A 134 0.18 20.24 16.61
C ARG A 134 -0.59 18.92 16.71
N SER A 135 0.12 17.79 16.81
CA SER A 135 -0.49 16.48 16.92
C SER A 135 -1.29 16.38 18.23
N LYS A 136 -2.43 15.69 18.17
CA LYS A 136 -3.27 15.38 19.32
C LYS A 136 -3.41 13.87 19.42
N GLU A 137 -3.07 13.33 20.58
CA GLU A 137 -3.31 11.91 20.86
C GLU A 137 -4.81 11.63 20.92
N ILE A 138 -5.22 10.57 20.24
CA ILE A 138 -6.59 10.06 20.24
C ILE A 138 -6.80 9.26 21.53
N LYS A 139 -7.89 9.55 22.25
CA LYS A 139 -8.18 8.94 23.55
C LYS A 139 -9.56 8.30 23.62
N THR A 140 -10.49 8.73 22.77
CA THR A 140 -11.88 8.26 22.83
C THR A 140 -12.24 7.40 21.62
N SER A 141 -13.15 6.44 21.83
CA SER A 141 -13.71 5.63 20.75
C SER A 141 -14.43 6.48 19.69
N GLU A 142 -14.96 7.65 20.08
CA GLU A 142 -15.59 8.62 19.17
C GLU A 142 -14.56 9.24 18.20
N GLU A 143 -13.37 9.60 18.70
CA GLU A 143 -12.27 10.10 17.88
C GLU A 143 -11.75 9.02 16.92
N ILE A 144 -11.66 7.75 17.38
CA ILE A 144 -11.33 6.60 16.53
C ILE A 144 -12.36 6.45 15.41
N ALA A 145 -13.65 6.47 15.75
CA ALA A 145 -14.73 6.37 14.77
C ALA A 145 -14.69 7.52 13.76
N GLN A 146 -14.35 8.73 14.20
CA GLN A 146 -14.22 9.89 13.33
C GLN A 146 -13.08 9.72 12.33
N VAL A 147 -11.91 9.24 12.77
CA VAL A 147 -10.77 8.96 11.88
C VAL A 147 -11.15 7.89 10.86
N GLY A 148 -11.72 6.77 11.32
CA GLY A 148 -12.18 5.68 10.45
C GLY A 148 -13.21 6.16 9.42
N THR A 149 -14.15 7.01 9.84
CA THR A 149 -15.16 7.61 8.94
C THR A 149 -14.52 8.45 7.84
N ILE A 150 -13.54 9.29 8.19
CA ILE A 150 -12.87 10.17 7.22
C ILE A 150 -12.08 9.33 6.20
N SER A 151 -11.31 8.34 6.67
CA SER A 151 -10.54 7.45 5.79
C SER A 151 -11.45 6.55 4.94
N ALA A 152 -12.64 6.20 5.42
CA ALA A 152 -13.67 5.49 4.67
C ALA A 152 -14.52 6.39 3.75
N ASN A 153 -13.97 7.53 3.28
CA ASN A 153 -14.65 8.48 2.39
C ASN A 153 -15.99 9.02 2.94
N GLY A 154 -16.09 9.17 4.26
CA GLY A 154 -17.28 9.71 4.94
C GLY A 154 -18.30 8.66 5.37
N ASP A 155 -17.99 7.37 5.23
CA ASP A 155 -18.86 6.30 5.70
C ASP A 155 -18.79 6.14 7.22
N LYS A 156 -19.84 6.61 7.90
CA LYS A 156 -19.96 6.53 9.36
C LYS A 156 -20.07 5.10 9.86
N SER A 157 -20.69 4.21 9.08
CA SER A 157 -20.90 2.82 9.52
C SER A 157 -19.56 2.10 9.69
N ILE A 158 -18.63 2.29 8.75
CA ILE A 158 -17.28 1.73 8.82
C ILE A 158 -16.52 2.28 10.02
N GLY A 159 -16.59 3.60 10.27
CA GLY A 159 -15.97 4.20 11.45
C GLY A 159 -16.50 3.63 12.76
N GLU A 160 -17.82 3.44 12.87
CA GLU A 160 -18.44 2.83 14.05
C GLU A 160 -18.03 1.38 14.24
N TYR A 161 -17.99 0.57 13.17
CA TYR A 161 -17.52 -0.82 13.25
C TYR A 161 -16.07 -0.90 13.71
N LEU A 162 -15.20 -0.04 13.17
CA LEU A 162 -13.79 -0.01 13.53
C LEU A 162 -13.58 0.37 15.00
N ALA A 163 -14.33 1.37 15.50
CA ALA A 163 -14.29 1.75 16.91
C ALA A 163 -14.77 0.62 17.83
N ARG A 164 -15.87 -0.06 17.48
CA ARG A 164 -16.36 -1.23 18.24
C ARG A 164 -15.37 -2.40 18.23
N ALA A 165 -14.71 -2.63 17.09
CA ALA A 165 -13.67 -3.65 16.98
C ALA A 165 -12.51 -3.35 17.93
N MET A 166 -11.95 -2.13 17.84
CA MET A 166 -10.86 -1.68 18.71
C MET A 166 -11.22 -1.69 20.21
N GLU A 167 -12.47 -1.39 20.57
CA GLU A 167 -12.91 -1.49 21.97
C GLU A 167 -12.92 -2.93 22.49
N LYS A 168 -13.26 -3.91 21.64
CA LYS A 168 -13.27 -5.33 22.02
C LYS A 168 -11.87 -5.94 22.09
N VAL A 169 -10.99 -5.64 21.12
CA VAL A 169 -9.64 -6.26 21.03
C VAL A 169 -8.55 -5.44 21.71
N GLY A 170 -8.84 -4.19 22.08
CA GLY A 170 -7.86 -3.21 22.57
C GLY A 170 -7.11 -2.50 21.42
N ASN A 171 -6.40 -1.42 21.75
CA ASN A 171 -5.70 -0.60 20.75
C ASN A 171 -4.59 -1.35 20.00
N ASP A 172 -4.01 -2.37 20.63
CA ASP A 172 -2.95 -3.21 20.05
C ASP A 172 -3.48 -4.57 19.56
N GLY A 173 -4.81 -4.73 19.51
CA GLY A 173 -5.46 -5.96 19.07
C GLY A 173 -5.43 -6.13 17.55
N VAL A 174 -5.47 -7.38 17.11
CA VAL A 174 -5.48 -7.73 15.68
C VAL A 174 -6.89 -7.62 15.13
N ILE A 175 -7.04 -6.90 14.01
CA ILE A 175 -8.31 -6.76 13.29
C ILE A 175 -8.10 -7.28 11.87
N THR A 176 -8.94 -8.24 11.46
CA THR A 176 -9.00 -8.77 10.10
C THR A 176 -10.32 -8.40 9.44
N VAL A 177 -10.33 -8.36 8.10
CA VAL A 177 -11.54 -8.07 7.31
C VAL A 177 -11.71 -9.20 6.30
N GLU A 178 -12.89 -9.81 6.31
CA GLU A 178 -13.25 -10.93 5.43
C GLU A 178 -14.51 -10.60 4.63
N ASP A 179 -14.62 -11.18 3.43
CA ASP A 179 -15.81 -11.01 2.60
C ASP A 179 -16.96 -11.87 3.15
N ALA A 180 -18.03 -11.21 3.61
CA ALA A 180 -19.23 -11.89 4.07
C ALA A 180 -20.04 -12.44 2.87
N LYS A 181 -20.68 -13.61 3.05
CA LYS A 181 -21.64 -14.17 2.07
C LYS A 181 -23.01 -13.47 2.12
N GLY A 182 -23.29 -12.76 3.21
CA GLY A 182 -24.54 -12.03 3.46
C GLY A 182 -24.50 -10.56 3.01
N LEU A 183 -25.62 -9.86 3.18
CA LEU A 183 -25.70 -8.41 2.96
C LEU A 183 -25.30 -7.59 4.19
N GLU A 184 -25.33 -8.20 5.37
CA GLU A 184 -25.02 -7.53 6.62
C GLU A 184 -23.52 -7.61 6.94
N THR A 185 -22.98 -6.53 7.49
CA THR A 185 -21.63 -6.49 8.03
C THR A 185 -21.67 -6.96 9.48
N GLU A 186 -20.91 -7.99 9.79
CA GLU A 186 -20.85 -8.60 11.12
C GLU A 186 -19.50 -8.28 11.79
N LEU A 187 -19.48 -8.23 13.13
CA LEU A 187 -18.27 -8.04 13.92
C LEU A 187 -18.16 -9.16 14.94
N ASP A 188 -17.33 -10.14 14.61
CA ASP A 188 -17.01 -11.27 15.46
C ASP A 188 -15.62 -11.13 16.08
N VAL A 189 -15.52 -11.56 17.34
CA VAL A 189 -14.24 -11.68 18.04
C VAL A 189 -13.97 -13.16 18.18
N VAL A 190 -12.87 -13.59 17.57
CA VAL A 190 -12.40 -14.97 17.62
C VAL A 190 -11.08 -15.02 18.37
N GLU A 191 -10.83 -16.15 19.04
CA GLU A 191 -9.51 -16.40 19.62
C GLU A 191 -8.53 -16.71 18.49
N GLY A 192 -7.45 -15.93 18.41
CA GLY A 192 -6.43 -16.04 17.37
C GLY A 192 -5.14 -15.35 17.77
N MET A 193 -4.13 -15.41 16.90
CA MET A 193 -2.86 -14.74 17.12
C MET A 193 -2.22 -14.28 15.81
N GLN A 194 -1.44 -13.20 15.89
CA GLN A 194 -0.58 -12.71 14.82
C GLN A 194 0.86 -12.61 15.36
N PHE A 195 1.84 -12.90 14.51
CA PHE A 195 3.26 -12.74 14.81
C PHE A 195 4.01 -12.24 13.57
N ASP A 196 5.13 -11.55 13.77
CA ASP A 196 5.88 -10.87 12.70
C ASP A 196 6.75 -11.83 11.86
N ARG A 197 6.12 -12.79 11.18
CA ARG A 197 6.75 -13.67 10.20
C ARG A 197 5.85 -13.81 8.98
N GLY A 198 6.45 -13.64 7.79
CA GLY A 198 5.79 -13.83 6.51
C GLY A 198 6.11 -15.19 5.88
N TYR A 199 5.58 -15.42 4.68
CA TYR A 199 5.92 -16.57 3.85
C TYR A 199 7.38 -16.53 3.38
N LEU A 200 8.03 -17.70 3.35
CA LEU A 200 9.43 -17.82 2.88
C LEU A 200 9.58 -17.61 1.36
N SER A 201 8.49 -17.78 0.62
CA SER A 201 8.49 -17.69 -0.84
C SER A 201 7.22 -16.99 -1.33
N PRO A 202 7.33 -16.06 -2.30
CA PRO A 202 6.15 -15.44 -2.94
C PRO A 202 5.23 -16.44 -3.63
N TYR A 203 5.71 -17.66 -3.93
CA TYR A 203 4.90 -18.71 -4.54
C TYR A 203 3.82 -19.27 -3.62
N PHE A 204 3.82 -18.93 -2.33
CA PHE A 204 2.76 -19.32 -1.40
C PHE A 204 1.54 -18.38 -1.43
N VAL A 205 1.60 -17.29 -2.18
CA VAL A 205 0.48 -16.34 -2.32
C VAL A 205 -0.68 -17.02 -3.06
N THR A 206 -1.87 -16.98 -2.44
CA THR A 206 -3.11 -17.52 -3.03
C THR A 206 -3.98 -16.40 -3.60
N ASP A 207 -3.97 -15.22 -2.98
CA ASP A 207 -4.59 -14.00 -3.50
C ASP A 207 -3.51 -13.05 -4.03
N ALA A 208 -3.37 -13.00 -5.36
CA ALA A 208 -2.38 -12.16 -6.03
C ALA A 208 -2.73 -10.66 -5.99
N ASP A 209 -3.99 -10.30 -5.73
CA ASP A 209 -4.42 -8.89 -5.65
C ASP A 209 -4.03 -8.31 -4.28
N LYS A 210 -4.26 -9.07 -3.20
CA LYS A 210 -3.90 -8.68 -1.83
C LYS A 210 -2.47 -9.06 -1.44
N MET A 211 -1.81 -9.91 -2.24
CA MET A 211 -0.51 -10.51 -1.92
C MET A 211 -0.52 -11.32 -0.61
N THR A 212 -1.64 -12.01 -0.34
CA THR A 212 -1.89 -12.81 0.88
C THR A 212 -1.92 -14.31 0.59
N ALA A 213 -1.66 -15.11 1.61
CA ALA A 213 -1.80 -16.57 1.59
C ALA A 213 -2.93 -16.97 2.54
N GLU A 214 -4.06 -17.34 1.96
CA GLU A 214 -5.32 -17.62 2.65
C GLU A 214 -5.66 -19.11 2.53
N TYR A 215 -5.93 -19.75 3.67
CA TYR A 215 -6.24 -21.18 3.74
C TYR A 215 -7.45 -21.40 4.65
N GLU A 216 -8.46 -22.12 4.17
CA GLU A 216 -9.60 -22.53 4.98
C GLU A 216 -9.26 -23.78 5.80
N MET A 217 -9.46 -23.70 7.11
CA MET A 217 -9.25 -24.79 8.06
C MET A 217 -7.93 -25.56 7.79
N PRO A 218 -6.74 -24.93 7.79
CA PRO A 218 -5.49 -25.66 7.58
C PRO A 218 -5.12 -26.51 8.81
N TYR A 219 -4.31 -27.55 8.61
CA TYR A 219 -3.50 -28.10 9.68
C TYR A 219 -2.32 -27.17 9.96
N VAL A 220 -1.86 -27.10 11.22
CA VAL A 220 -0.70 -26.30 11.60
C VAL A 220 0.37 -27.23 12.17
N LEU A 221 1.50 -27.34 11.49
CA LEU A 221 2.68 -28.03 11.98
C LEU A 221 3.59 -27.02 12.67
N LEU A 222 3.80 -27.21 13.97
CA LEU A 222 4.79 -26.48 14.76
C LEU A 222 6.03 -27.36 14.93
N TYR A 223 7.18 -26.85 14.52
CA TYR A 223 8.46 -27.56 14.63
C TYR A 223 9.53 -26.61 15.18
N ASP A 224 10.27 -27.04 16.19
CA ASP A 224 11.18 -26.18 16.95
C ASP A 224 12.58 -26.07 16.34
N GLN A 225 12.82 -26.75 15.22
CA GLN A 225 14.12 -26.82 14.55
C GLN A 225 14.00 -26.46 13.07
N LYS A 226 15.14 -26.18 12.44
CA LYS A 226 15.19 -25.92 11.00
C LYS A 226 14.91 -27.18 10.18
N ILE A 227 13.88 -27.13 9.33
CA ILE A 227 13.59 -28.20 8.35
C ILE A 227 14.53 -28.06 7.15
N SER A 228 15.64 -28.80 7.18
CA SER A 228 16.62 -28.81 6.09
C SER A 228 16.43 -29.97 5.10
N ASN A 229 15.72 -31.02 5.51
CA ASN A 229 15.51 -32.23 4.72
C ASN A 229 14.00 -32.57 4.67
N LEU A 230 13.49 -32.79 3.46
CA LEU A 230 12.11 -33.20 3.19
C LEU A 230 11.74 -34.54 3.85
N GLN A 231 12.70 -35.45 4.00
CA GLN A 231 12.49 -36.77 4.60
C GLN A 231 11.95 -36.70 6.03
N ALA A 232 12.30 -35.65 6.78
CA ALA A 232 11.84 -35.46 8.15
C ALA A 232 10.33 -35.17 8.24
N ILE A 233 9.73 -34.60 7.19
CA ILE A 233 8.32 -34.18 7.18
C ILE A 233 7.42 -34.99 6.24
N LEU A 234 8.00 -35.87 5.42
CA LEU A 234 7.29 -36.71 4.45
C LEU A 234 6.09 -37.47 5.05
N PRO A 235 6.21 -38.15 6.20
CA PRO A 235 5.08 -38.85 6.81
C PRO A 235 3.91 -37.92 7.19
N VAL A 236 4.23 -36.69 7.61
CA VAL A 236 3.21 -35.68 7.97
C VAL A 236 2.52 -35.16 6.70
N LEU A 237 3.28 -34.91 5.64
CA LEU A 237 2.74 -34.47 4.35
C LEU A 237 1.78 -35.51 3.76
N GLU A 238 2.14 -36.80 3.82
CA GLU A 238 1.28 -37.90 3.35
C GLU A 238 -0.03 -37.98 4.14
N ALA A 239 0.04 -37.85 5.47
CA ALA A 239 -1.14 -37.85 6.33
C ALA A 239 -2.08 -36.67 6.04
N VAL A 240 -1.53 -35.47 5.83
CA VAL A 240 -2.32 -34.29 5.46
C VAL A 240 -2.92 -34.46 4.07
N LEU A 241 -2.17 -35.00 3.10
CA LEU A 241 -2.65 -35.20 1.73
C LEU A 241 -3.92 -36.06 1.71
N GLN A 242 -4.00 -37.08 2.56
CA GLN A 242 -5.19 -37.94 2.68
C GLN A 242 -6.43 -37.19 3.19
N SER A 243 -6.25 -36.14 3.98
CA SER A 243 -7.34 -35.32 4.50
C SER A 243 -7.88 -34.29 3.50
N GLY A 244 -7.13 -33.99 2.44
CA GLY A 244 -7.46 -32.97 1.44
C GLY A 244 -7.40 -31.52 1.95
N ARG A 245 -6.94 -31.29 3.18
CA ARG A 245 -6.81 -29.96 3.79
C ARG A 245 -5.43 -29.36 3.56
N ALA A 246 -5.32 -28.04 3.63
CA ALA A 246 -4.05 -27.33 3.56
C ALA A 246 -3.18 -27.55 4.81
N LEU A 247 -1.87 -27.32 4.71
CA LEU A 247 -0.92 -27.37 5.82
C LEU A 247 -0.11 -26.08 5.90
N LEU A 248 -0.16 -25.43 7.06
CA LEU A 248 0.73 -24.35 7.44
C LEU A 248 1.91 -24.92 8.25
N ILE A 249 3.13 -24.61 7.85
CA ILE A 249 4.35 -25.05 8.55
C ILE A 249 5.00 -23.83 9.23
N VAL A 250 5.17 -23.90 10.55
CA VAL A 250 5.90 -22.91 11.34
C VAL A 250 7.12 -23.62 11.94
N ALA A 251 8.30 -23.22 11.49
CA ALA A 251 9.60 -23.79 11.88
C ALA A 251 10.65 -22.69 12.10
N GLU A 252 11.82 -23.07 12.66
CA GLU A 252 12.98 -22.18 12.89
C GLU A 252 13.64 -21.68 11.60
#